data_AF-A0A7M2XNJ4-F1
#
_entry.id   AF-A0A7M2XNJ4-F1
#
_cell.length_a   1.000
_cell.length_b   1.000
_cell.length_c   1.000
_cell.angle_alpha   90.00
_cell.angle_beta   90.00
_cell.angle_gamma   90.00
#
_symmetry.space_group_name_H-M   'P 1'
#
loop_
_entity.id
_entity.type
_entity.pdbx_description
1 polymer ?
#
loop_
_entity_poly.entity_id
_entity_poly.type
_entity_poly.pdbx_seq_one_letter_code
_entity_poly.pdbx_strand_id
1 'polypeptide(L)'
;MREHRSAVFSTGHQFLEGLRWHHGKLWASDFFSKTVKTFNADGSYTDVAEVEGSPSGLGFLDDGSVLVVSQMDRTVVRIEPDGTQSVHADFSQYAGGIGNDMIVTGKGDAYVGNFGFALGEEDPKTTRLVHVSADGSVNPVGGEVLFPNGMAITPDRVLLTAQTWRHCITAFDIQEDGSLANERIWAQLDDSVHPDGIALDADGGVWFGNALTLESDSGFYRVVEGGEITDRVAIDGAWSVTCAFGGDDLRTLYMACNVTTLEEFHDGKSTSVVATANVGYKGSPAM
;
A
#
# COMPACT_ATOMS: atom_id res chain seq x y z
N MET A 1 -2.15 17.45 -17.15
CA MET A 1 -2.14 17.11 -15.72
C MET A 1 -2.61 18.31 -14.89
N ARG A 2 -3.57 18.12 -13.99
CA ARG A 2 -4.01 19.13 -13.00
C ARG A 2 -3.12 19.07 -11.77
N GLU A 3 -2.82 20.23 -11.20
CA GLU A 3 -2.00 20.35 -9.98
C GLU A 3 -2.87 20.64 -8.75
N HIS A 4 -2.57 19.95 -7.66
CA HIS A 4 -3.25 20.04 -6.38
C HIS A 4 -2.28 20.43 -5.27
N ARG A 5 -2.81 21.02 -4.19
CA ARG A 5 -2.02 21.42 -3.03
C ARG A 5 -2.28 20.50 -1.86
N SER A 6 -1.22 20.12 -1.18
CA SER A 6 -1.27 19.38 0.07
C SER A 6 -1.21 20.32 1.28
N ALA A 7 -1.65 19.80 2.43
CA ALA A 7 -1.44 20.38 3.74
C ALA A 7 -0.98 19.29 4.72
N VAL A 8 -0.06 19.63 5.61
CA VAL A 8 0.36 18.70 6.68
C VAL A 8 -0.82 18.43 7.61
N PHE A 9 -1.08 17.16 7.87
CA PHE A 9 -2.16 16.68 8.73
C PHE A 9 -1.63 16.07 10.03
N SER A 10 -0.57 15.27 9.96
CA SER A 10 0.05 14.65 11.14
C SER A 10 1.57 14.54 10.97
N THR A 11 2.30 14.59 12.08
CA THR A 11 3.78 14.59 12.11
C THR A 11 4.30 13.72 13.25
N GLY A 12 5.60 13.41 13.25
CA GLY A 12 6.24 12.66 14.33
C GLY A 12 6.30 11.14 14.10
N HIS A 13 6.15 10.73 12.85
CA HIS A 13 6.19 9.33 12.40
C HIS A 13 7.56 8.99 11.84
N GLN A 14 7.85 7.71 11.60
CA GLN A 14 9.14 7.30 11.05
C GLN A 14 9.04 6.94 9.58
N PHE A 15 8.33 5.86 9.22
CA PHE A 15 8.13 5.48 7.82
C PHE A 15 6.75 4.86 7.66
N LEU A 16 5.81 5.67 7.17
CA LEU A 16 4.40 5.29 7.06
C LEU A 16 4.12 4.57 5.75
N GLU A 17 3.36 3.48 5.88
CA GLU A 17 2.96 2.54 4.83
C GLU A 17 1.51 2.10 5.03
N GLY A 18 0.95 1.45 3.99
CA GLY A 18 -0.33 0.75 4.10
C GLY A 18 -1.50 1.63 4.56
N LEU A 19 -1.61 2.88 4.08
CA LEU A 19 -2.71 3.75 4.47
C LEU A 19 -4.06 3.13 4.08
N ARG A 20 -5.00 3.08 5.02
CA ARG A 20 -6.38 2.61 4.79
C ARG A 20 -7.37 3.48 5.57
N TRP A 21 -8.52 3.76 4.97
CA TRP A 21 -9.64 4.38 5.68
C TRP A 21 -10.62 3.30 6.13
N HIS A 22 -10.90 3.24 7.43
CA HIS A 22 -11.81 2.25 7.98
C HIS A 22 -12.52 2.79 9.23
N HIS A 23 -13.85 2.63 9.28
CA HIS A 23 -14.72 3.06 10.38
C HIS A 23 -14.44 4.47 10.90
N GLY A 24 -14.31 5.44 9.99
CA GLY A 24 -14.15 6.86 10.34
C GLY A 24 -12.75 7.25 10.80
N LYS A 25 -11.77 6.35 10.66
CA LYS A 25 -10.37 6.60 10.99
C LYS A 25 -9.46 6.27 9.82
N LEU A 26 -8.37 7.02 9.72
CA LEU A 26 -7.22 6.61 8.92
C LEU A 26 -6.40 5.63 9.74
N TRP A 27 -5.94 4.58 9.10
CA TRP A 27 -5.03 3.57 9.63
C TRP A 27 -3.73 3.61 8.84
N ALA A 28 -2.62 3.31 9.50
CA ALA A 28 -1.30 3.19 8.87
C ALA A 28 -0.46 2.13 9.58
N SER A 29 0.46 1.55 8.85
CA SER A 29 1.63 0.88 9.44
C SER A 29 2.79 1.86 9.48
N ASP A 30 3.54 1.87 10.57
CA ASP A 30 4.80 2.59 10.68
C ASP A 30 5.92 1.57 10.82
N PHE A 31 6.66 1.40 9.73
CA PHE A 31 7.64 0.34 9.53
C PHE A 31 8.75 0.38 10.59
N PHE A 32 9.42 1.53 10.76
CA PHE A 32 10.57 1.64 11.67
C PHE A 32 10.17 1.72 13.14
N SER A 33 9.02 2.33 13.46
CA SER A 33 8.53 2.32 14.84
C SER A 33 7.84 1.02 15.21
N LYS A 34 7.63 0.11 14.25
CA LYS A 34 7.02 -1.21 14.41
C LYS A 34 5.57 -1.17 14.88
N THR A 35 4.84 -0.11 14.59
CA THR A 35 3.48 0.08 15.12
C THR A 35 2.42 0.15 14.03
N VAL A 36 1.23 -0.31 14.37
CA VAL A 36 0.00 0.00 13.62
C VAL A 36 -0.64 1.21 14.31
N LYS A 37 -1.04 2.21 13.54
CA LYS A 37 -1.55 3.49 14.04
C LYS A 37 -2.95 3.76 13.53
N THR A 38 -3.74 4.46 14.35
CA THR A 38 -4.96 5.14 13.91
C THR A 38 -4.85 6.64 14.09
N PHE A 39 -5.52 7.41 13.24
CA PHE A 39 -5.52 8.87 13.28
C PHE A 39 -6.94 9.40 13.48
N ASN A 40 -7.07 10.38 14.37
CA ASN A 40 -8.28 11.15 14.58
C ASN A 40 -8.34 12.32 13.58
N ALA A 41 -9.53 12.91 13.41
CA ALA A 41 -9.76 13.99 12.46
C ALA A 41 -8.93 15.27 12.72
N ASP A 42 -8.37 15.44 13.92
CA ASP A 42 -7.50 16.56 14.30
C ASP A 42 -6.01 16.29 14.03
N GLY A 43 -5.66 15.13 13.46
CA GLY A 43 -4.28 14.73 13.18
C GLY A 43 -3.56 14.04 14.33
N SER A 44 -4.18 13.96 15.52
CA SER A 44 -3.66 13.14 16.62
C SER A 44 -3.75 11.65 16.28
N TYR A 45 -2.83 10.86 16.81
CA TYR A 45 -2.75 9.43 16.51
C TYR A 45 -2.67 8.57 17.77
N THR A 46 -2.93 7.28 17.60
CA THR A 46 -2.80 6.27 18.63
C THR A 46 -2.19 5.01 18.04
N ASP A 47 -1.16 4.50 18.71
CA ASP A 47 -0.58 3.19 18.41
C ASP A 47 -1.53 2.12 18.96
N VAL A 48 -2.05 1.28 18.07
CA VAL A 48 -3.06 0.26 18.42
C VAL A 48 -2.45 -1.12 18.63
N ALA A 49 -1.30 -1.37 18.01
CA ALA A 49 -0.55 -2.62 18.16
C ALA A 49 0.92 -2.41 17.77
N GLU A 50 1.79 -3.24 18.32
CA GLU A 50 3.18 -3.40 17.89
C GLU A 50 3.32 -4.70 17.09
N VAL A 51 4.03 -4.66 15.97
CA VAL A 51 4.34 -5.80 15.09
C VAL A 51 5.84 -5.84 14.90
N GLU A 52 6.51 -6.71 15.65
CA GLU A 52 7.97 -6.73 15.81
C GLU A 52 8.75 -6.90 14.49
N GLY A 53 8.21 -7.66 13.54
CA GLY A 53 8.80 -7.85 12.22
C GLY A 53 8.49 -6.74 11.22
N SER A 54 8.16 -5.54 11.70
CA SER A 54 7.91 -4.31 10.93
C SER A 54 6.65 -4.37 10.06
N PRO A 55 5.58 -3.62 10.41
CA PRO A 55 4.30 -3.72 9.72
C PRO A 55 4.32 -2.99 8.37
N SER A 56 3.45 -3.39 7.45
CA SER A 56 3.27 -2.75 6.13
C SER A 56 1.84 -2.83 5.60
N GLY A 57 1.55 -3.73 4.65
CA GLY A 57 0.21 -3.93 4.14
C GLY A 57 -0.75 -4.32 5.26
N LEU A 58 -1.92 -3.68 5.31
CA LEU A 58 -2.95 -3.97 6.30
C LEU A 58 -4.36 -3.97 5.70
N GLY A 59 -5.26 -4.70 6.35
CA GLY A 59 -6.69 -4.73 6.01
C GLY A 59 -7.53 -5.31 7.15
N PHE A 60 -8.83 -5.42 6.93
CA PHE A 60 -9.81 -5.65 8.01
C PHE A 60 -10.68 -6.87 7.71
N LEU A 61 -11.03 -7.62 8.75
CA LEU A 61 -12.02 -8.69 8.71
C LEU A 61 -13.36 -8.21 9.29
N ASP A 62 -14.45 -8.88 8.92
CA ASP A 62 -15.81 -8.55 9.37
C ASP A 62 -16.02 -8.65 10.88
N ASP A 63 -15.21 -9.45 11.57
CA ASP A 63 -15.23 -9.57 13.03
C ASP A 63 -14.50 -8.42 13.76
N GLY A 64 -13.96 -7.46 13.00
CA GLY A 64 -13.21 -6.32 13.52
C GLY A 64 -11.72 -6.58 13.71
N SER A 65 -11.24 -7.78 13.40
CA SER A 65 -9.80 -8.06 13.40
C SER A 65 -9.08 -7.31 12.30
N VAL A 66 -7.80 -7.00 12.56
CA VAL A 66 -6.90 -6.38 11.58
C VAL A 66 -5.89 -7.44 11.13
N LEU A 67 -5.74 -7.61 9.83
CA LEU A 67 -4.63 -8.35 9.23
C LEU A 67 -3.52 -7.37 8.88
N VAL A 68 -2.28 -7.72 9.24
CA VAL A 68 -1.09 -6.89 9.01
C VAL A 68 0.06 -7.77 8.55
N VAL A 69 0.74 -7.38 7.48
CA VAL A 69 1.97 -8.04 7.04
C VAL A 69 3.11 -7.69 7.99
N SER A 70 3.74 -8.71 8.57
CA SER A 70 5.03 -8.60 9.24
C SER A 70 6.14 -8.84 8.20
N GLN A 71 6.76 -7.76 7.71
CA GLN A 71 7.65 -7.83 6.53
C GLN A 71 8.84 -8.77 6.75
N MET A 72 9.53 -8.61 7.88
CA MET A 72 10.75 -9.35 8.20
C MET A 72 10.48 -10.84 8.45
N ASP A 73 9.31 -11.15 8.99
CA ASP A 73 8.90 -12.51 9.30
C ASP A 73 8.29 -13.24 8.09
N ARG A 74 7.85 -12.49 7.06
CA ARG A 74 7.08 -13.01 5.91
C ARG A 74 5.82 -13.74 6.35
N THR A 75 5.11 -13.14 7.30
CA THR A 75 3.84 -13.63 7.84
C THR A 75 2.76 -12.54 7.78
N VAL A 76 1.50 -12.97 7.79
CA VAL A 76 0.36 -12.11 8.11
C VAL A 76 0.00 -12.34 9.57
N VAL A 77 0.04 -11.28 10.36
CA VAL A 77 -0.39 -11.26 11.76
C VAL A 77 -1.86 -10.83 11.80
N ARG A 78 -2.67 -11.57 12.55
CA ARG A 78 -4.03 -11.18 12.90
C ARG A 78 -4.05 -10.59 14.30
N ILE A 79 -4.59 -9.39 14.40
CA ILE A 79 -4.79 -8.64 15.64
C ILE A 79 -6.30 -8.63 15.91
N GLU A 80 -6.72 -9.34 16.95
CA GLU A 80 -8.12 -9.39 17.38
C GLU A 80 -8.56 -8.04 17.98
N PRO A 81 -9.88 -7.76 18.09
CA PRO A 81 -10.38 -6.52 18.70
C PRO A 81 -9.92 -6.27 20.15
N ASP A 82 -9.55 -7.32 20.89
CA ASP A 82 -9.00 -7.21 22.25
C ASP A 82 -7.48 -6.98 22.29
N GLY A 83 -6.82 -6.92 21.13
CA GLY A 83 -5.39 -6.73 20.96
C GLY A 83 -4.57 -8.02 20.94
N THR A 84 -5.20 -9.19 21.10
CA THR A 84 -4.52 -10.49 20.99
C THR A 84 -3.95 -10.67 19.57
N GLN A 85 -2.69 -11.09 19.48
CA GLN A 85 -2.02 -11.31 18.20
C GLN A 85 -1.76 -12.79 17.95
N SER A 86 -1.92 -13.21 16.70
CA SER A 86 -1.56 -14.55 16.23
C SER A 86 -1.05 -14.52 14.80
N VAL A 87 -0.26 -15.52 14.41
CA VAL A 87 0.09 -15.72 13.00
C VAL A 87 -1.14 -16.26 12.28
N HIS A 88 -1.66 -15.48 11.35
CA HIS A 88 -2.78 -15.87 10.49
C HIS A 88 -2.29 -16.73 9.32
N ALA A 89 -1.18 -16.33 8.70
CA ALA A 89 -0.59 -17.02 7.57
C ALA A 89 0.92 -16.86 7.55
N ASP A 90 1.63 -17.92 7.14
CA ASP A 90 3.06 -17.90 6.88
C ASP A 90 3.29 -18.12 5.39
N PHE A 91 3.82 -17.09 4.72
CA PHE A 91 4.10 -17.12 3.29
C PHE A 91 5.61 -17.13 2.99
N SER A 92 6.45 -17.39 4.01
CA SER A 92 7.91 -17.36 3.90
C SER A 92 8.47 -18.28 2.83
N GLN A 93 7.81 -19.42 2.57
CA GLN A 93 8.20 -20.37 1.52
C GLN A 93 8.05 -19.81 0.09
N TYR A 94 7.25 -18.75 -0.09
CA TYR A 94 6.96 -18.13 -1.39
C TYR A 94 7.59 -16.73 -1.55
N ALA A 95 8.23 -16.21 -0.52
CA ALA A 95 8.80 -14.87 -0.53
C ALA A 95 10.32 -14.92 -0.73
N GLY A 96 10.79 -14.35 -1.84
CA GLY A 96 12.22 -14.23 -2.17
C GLY A 96 12.92 -13.03 -1.49
N GLY A 97 12.15 -12.20 -0.79
CA GLY A 97 12.60 -11.07 0.01
C GLY A 97 11.64 -10.83 1.18
N ILE A 98 11.70 -9.66 1.80
CA ILE A 98 10.75 -9.30 2.87
C ILE A 98 9.32 -9.16 2.32
N GLY A 99 8.31 -9.40 3.17
CA GLY A 99 6.90 -9.13 2.86
C GLY A 99 6.67 -7.65 2.54
N ASN A 100 5.55 -7.31 1.92
CA ASN A 100 5.26 -5.93 1.52
C ASN A 100 3.76 -5.58 1.63
N ASP A 101 3.20 -4.87 0.64
CA ASP A 101 1.80 -4.48 0.68
C ASP A 101 0.83 -5.68 0.63
N MET A 102 -0.40 -5.43 1.09
CA MET A 102 -1.48 -6.39 1.15
C MET A 102 -2.82 -5.70 0.93
N ILE A 103 -3.74 -6.41 0.27
CA ILE A 103 -5.15 -6.06 0.27
C ILE A 103 -6.00 -7.23 0.77
N VAL A 104 -6.92 -6.93 1.69
CA VAL A 104 -7.94 -7.87 2.17
C VAL A 104 -9.22 -7.64 1.37
N THR A 105 -9.87 -8.73 0.98
CA THR A 105 -11.15 -8.73 0.27
C THR A 105 -12.30 -8.79 1.25
N GLY A 106 -13.50 -8.34 0.85
CA GLY A 106 -14.73 -8.50 1.65
C GLY A 106 -15.17 -9.95 1.93
N LYS A 107 -14.42 -10.97 1.49
CA LYS A 107 -14.62 -12.39 1.89
C LYS A 107 -13.66 -12.85 2.99
N GLY A 108 -12.74 -11.97 3.44
CA GLY A 108 -11.70 -12.30 4.41
C GLY A 108 -10.43 -12.91 3.80
N ASP A 109 -10.40 -13.15 2.48
CA ASP A 109 -9.18 -13.52 1.78
C ASP A 109 -8.26 -12.31 1.61
N ALA A 110 -6.97 -12.51 1.43
CA ALA A 110 -6.00 -11.45 1.16
C ALA A 110 -5.06 -11.79 -0.01
N TYR A 111 -4.56 -10.76 -0.68
CA TYR A 111 -3.42 -10.85 -1.59
C TYR A 111 -2.23 -10.14 -0.97
N VAL A 112 -1.07 -10.81 -0.92
CA VAL A 112 0.12 -10.32 -0.24
C VAL A 112 1.31 -10.29 -1.21
N GLY A 113 2.00 -9.16 -1.25
CA GLY A 113 3.25 -8.97 -1.99
C GLY A 113 4.50 -9.22 -1.14
N ASN A 114 5.63 -9.37 -1.81
CA ASN A 114 6.96 -9.40 -1.21
C ASN A 114 7.95 -8.76 -2.19
N PHE A 115 9.14 -8.39 -1.73
CA PHE A 115 10.13 -7.71 -2.59
C PHE A 115 10.68 -8.63 -3.67
N GLY A 116 10.82 -9.93 -3.39
CA GLY A 116 11.44 -10.91 -4.28
C GLY A 116 12.96 -10.98 -4.21
N PHE A 117 13.60 -10.00 -3.56
CA PHE A 117 15.05 -9.87 -3.42
C PHE A 117 15.41 -9.04 -2.19
N ALA A 118 16.68 -9.05 -1.80
CA ALA A 118 17.21 -8.15 -0.79
C ALA A 118 17.50 -6.76 -1.41
N LEU A 119 16.62 -5.78 -1.15
CA LEU A 119 16.75 -4.41 -1.67
C LEU A 119 18.11 -3.81 -1.28
N GLY A 120 18.85 -3.30 -2.28
CA GLY A 120 20.16 -2.70 -2.07
C GLY A 120 21.33 -3.68 -1.98
N GLU A 121 21.06 -4.99 -1.88
CA GLU A 121 22.08 -6.04 -1.80
C GLU A 121 22.10 -6.95 -3.04
N GLU A 122 20.93 -7.20 -3.64
CA GLU A 122 20.76 -8.05 -4.81
C GLU A 122 20.22 -7.24 -6.01
N ASP A 123 20.54 -7.71 -7.22
CA ASP A 123 19.89 -7.21 -8.43
C ASP A 123 18.37 -7.52 -8.40
N PRO A 124 17.52 -6.59 -8.87
CA PRO A 124 16.08 -6.82 -8.93
C PRO A 124 15.72 -8.09 -9.71
N LYS A 125 14.87 -8.93 -9.13
CA LYS A 125 14.32 -10.15 -9.75
C LYS A 125 12.84 -10.28 -9.45
N THR A 126 12.14 -10.96 -10.34
CA THR A 126 10.70 -11.17 -10.23
C THR A 126 10.34 -12.06 -9.04
N THR A 127 9.11 -11.93 -8.58
CA THR A 127 8.47 -12.69 -7.51
C THR A 127 7.01 -12.94 -7.86
N ARG A 128 6.26 -13.56 -6.95
CA ARG A 128 4.82 -13.80 -7.10
C ARG A 128 4.07 -13.22 -5.91
N LEU A 129 2.83 -12.81 -6.16
CA LEU A 129 1.87 -12.57 -5.09
C LEU A 129 1.44 -13.90 -4.49
N VAL A 130 0.99 -13.87 -3.23
CA VAL A 130 0.29 -15.01 -2.62
C VAL A 130 -1.16 -14.62 -2.32
N HIS A 131 -2.06 -15.58 -2.51
CA HIS A 131 -3.43 -15.53 -2.00
C HIS A 131 -3.46 -16.26 -0.67
N VAL A 132 -3.97 -15.56 0.34
CA VAL A 132 -4.20 -16.07 1.69
C VAL A 132 -5.70 -16.22 1.85
N SER A 133 -6.19 -17.45 1.98
CA SER A 133 -7.62 -17.68 2.23
C SER A 133 -7.98 -17.26 3.65
N ALA A 134 -9.26 -17.01 3.92
CA ALA A 134 -9.75 -16.65 5.27
C ALA A 134 -9.40 -17.65 6.39
N ASP A 135 -9.02 -18.90 6.06
CA ASP A 135 -8.55 -19.91 7.02
C ASP A 135 -7.03 -19.88 7.28
N GLY A 136 -6.30 -18.96 6.64
CA GLY A 136 -4.85 -18.81 6.73
C GLY A 136 -4.04 -19.66 5.73
N SER A 137 -4.69 -20.44 4.87
CA SER A 137 -3.99 -21.20 3.81
C SER A 137 -3.39 -20.28 2.76
N VAL A 138 -2.16 -20.60 2.31
CA VAL A 138 -1.38 -19.74 1.41
C VAL A 138 -1.10 -20.45 0.10
N ASN A 139 -1.41 -19.80 -1.03
CA ASN A 139 -1.10 -20.29 -2.37
C ASN A 139 -0.45 -19.19 -3.22
N PRO A 140 0.62 -19.47 -3.99
CA PRO A 140 1.18 -18.49 -4.91
C PRO A 140 0.23 -18.29 -6.11
N VAL A 141 -0.07 -17.04 -6.45
CA VAL A 141 -1.04 -16.66 -7.50
C VAL A 141 -0.44 -15.68 -8.50
N GLY A 142 -1.11 -15.50 -9.63
CA GLY A 142 -0.68 -14.61 -10.72
C GLY A 142 0.56 -15.13 -11.45
N GLY A 143 1.12 -14.28 -12.31
CA GLY A 143 2.41 -14.47 -12.95
C GLY A 143 3.55 -13.82 -12.16
N GLU A 144 4.59 -13.40 -12.87
CA GLU A 144 5.80 -12.83 -12.28
C GLU A 144 5.73 -11.31 -12.18
N VAL A 145 5.61 -10.80 -10.97
CA VAL A 145 5.64 -9.36 -10.67
C VAL A 145 7.04 -8.94 -10.20
N LEU A 146 7.40 -7.67 -10.32
CA LEU A 146 8.68 -7.11 -9.92
C LEU A 146 8.43 -5.95 -8.97
N PHE A 147 8.83 -6.16 -7.72
CA PHE A 147 8.60 -5.23 -6.62
C PHE A 147 7.12 -4.77 -6.51
N PRO A 148 6.18 -5.71 -6.31
CA PRO A 148 4.77 -5.37 -6.14
C PRO A 148 4.55 -4.58 -4.85
N ASN A 149 3.88 -3.44 -4.98
CA ASN A 149 3.51 -2.51 -3.94
C ASN A 149 1.98 -2.38 -3.90
N GLY A 150 1.47 -1.16 -3.69
CA GLY A 150 0.07 -0.77 -3.68
C GLY A 150 -0.87 -1.71 -4.40
N MET A 151 -1.85 -2.25 -3.67
CA MET A 151 -2.93 -3.04 -4.26
C MET A 151 -4.31 -2.39 -4.09
N ALA A 152 -5.16 -2.56 -5.10
CA ALA A 152 -6.56 -2.17 -5.07
C ALA A 152 -7.41 -3.16 -5.87
N ILE A 153 -8.68 -3.33 -5.50
CA ILE A 153 -9.60 -4.19 -6.24
C ILE A 153 -10.74 -3.34 -6.78
N THR A 154 -10.95 -3.41 -8.09
CA THR A 154 -12.04 -2.70 -8.77
C THR A 154 -13.40 -3.38 -8.52
N PRO A 155 -14.52 -2.68 -8.76
CA PRO A 155 -15.86 -3.26 -8.59
C PRO A 155 -16.15 -4.50 -9.46
N ASP A 156 -15.48 -4.64 -10.59
CA ASP A 156 -15.54 -5.79 -11.50
C ASP A 156 -14.55 -6.91 -11.15
N ARG A 157 -14.01 -6.90 -9.92
CA ARG A 157 -13.10 -7.92 -9.37
C ARG A 157 -11.77 -8.05 -10.13
N VAL A 158 -11.20 -6.93 -10.55
CA VAL A 158 -9.83 -6.85 -11.07
C VAL A 158 -8.90 -6.42 -9.93
N LEU A 159 -7.88 -7.22 -9.64
CA LEU A 159 -6.79 -6.82 -8.76
C LEU A 159 -5.83 -5.94 -9.56
N LEU A 160 -5.61 -4.72 -9.08
CA LEU A 160 -4.54 -3.84 -9.53
C LEU A 160 -3.38 -3.91 -8.55
N THR A 161 -2.16 -3.97 -9.06
CA THR A 161 -0.94 -3.84 -8.25
C THR A 161 0.05 -2.89 -8.94
N ALA A 162 0.57 -1.93 -8.18
CA ALA A 162 1.70 -1.12 -8.61
C ALA A 162 2.98 -1.97 -8.59
N GLN A 163 3.77 -1.90 -9.65
CA GLN A 163 5.06 -2.56 -9.73
C GLN A 163 6.16 -1.50 -9.87
N THR A 164 6.85 -1.23 -8.76
CA THR A 164 7.77 -0.09 -8.64
C THR A 164 8.91 -0.15 -9.66
N TRP A 165 9.48 -1.34 -9.89
CA TRP A 165 10.58 -1.53 -10.85
C TRP A 165 10.14 -2.00 -12.25
N ARG A 166 8.83 -2.19 -12.49
CA ARG A 166 8.29 -2.30 -13.86
C ARG A 166 7.68 -0.99 -14.35
N HIS A 167 7.66 0.05 -13.51
CA HIS A 167 7.11 1.36 -13.85
C HIS A 167 5.68 1.25 -14.39
N CYS A 168 4.84 0.42 -13.76
CA CYS A 168 3.50 0.16 -14.26
C CYS A 168 2.52 -0.22 -13.16
N ILE A 169 1.23 -0.15 -13.51
CA ILE A 169 0.15 -0.80 -12.77
C ILE A 169 -0.27 -2.01 -13.59
N THR A 170 -0.32 -3.18 -12.95
CA THR A 170 -0.71 -4.44 -13.55
C THR A 170 -2.07 -4.88 -13.04
N ALA A 171 -2.88 -5.42 -13.93
CA ALA A 171 -4.20 -5.94 -13.65
C ALA A 171 -4.23 -7.47 -13.74
N PHE A 172 -5.02 -8.08 -12.87
CA PHE A 172 -5.37 -9.50 -12.88
C PHE A 172 -6.86 -9.67 -12.65
N ASP A 173 -7.50 -10.59 -13.38
CA ASP A 173 -8.88 -10.97 -13.12
C ASP A 173 -8.92 -11.95 -11.95
N ILE A 174 -9.63 -11.59 -10.88
CA ILE A 174 -9.80 -12.45 -9.71
C ILE A 174 -10.84 -13.53 -10.01
N GLN A 175 -10.43 -14.79 -9.98
CA GLN A 175 -11.32 -15.93 -10.20
C GLN A 175 -12.19 -16.24 -8.96
N GLU A 176 -13.11 -17.18 -9.09
CA GLU A 176 -13.99 -17.58 -7.99
C GLU A 176 -13.23 -18.23 -6.83
N ASP A 177 -12.13 -18.92 -7.12
CA ASP A 177 -11.27 -19.62 -6.16
C ASP A 177 -10.15 -18.75 -5.57
N GLY A 178 -10.10 -17.45 -5.91
CA GLY A 178 -9.04 -16.53 -5.48
C GLY A 178 -7.76 -16.60 -6.32
N SER A 179 -7.70 -17.46 -7.35
CA SER A 179 -6.60 -17.42 -8.30
C SER A 179 -6.67 -16.16 -9.18
N LEU A 180 -5.51 -15.77 -9.72
CA LEU A 180 -5.37 -14.60 -10.59
C LEU A 180 -5.12 -15.06 -12.02
N ALA A 181 -5.89 -14.52 -12.96
CA ALA A 181 -5.77 -14.81 -14.40
C ALA A 181 -5.65 -13.52 -15.23
N ASN A 182 -5.40 -13.67 -16.53
CA ASN A 182 -5.40 -12.57 -17.51
C ASN A 182 -4.53 -11.37 -17.11
N GLU A 183 -3.29 -11.67 -16.68
CA GLU A 183 -2.28 -10.65 -16.39
C GLU A 183 -2.10 -9.72 -17.58
N ARG A 184 -2.18 -8.41 -17.31
CA ARG A 184 -2.01 -7.36 -18.31
C ARG A 184 -1.51 -6.07 -17.68
N ILE A 185 -0.77 -5.29 -18.46
CA ILE A 185 -0.45 -3.92 -18.09
C ILE A 185 -1.75 -3.10 -18.16
N TRP A 186 -2.16 -2.54 -17.04
CA TRP A 186 -3.31 -1.63 -16.95
C TRP A 186 -2.89 -0.19 -17.25
N ALA A 187 -1.72 0.23 -16.74
CA ALA A 187 -1.10 1.50 -17.06
C ALA A 187 0.42 1.33 -17.15
N GLN A 188 1.00 1.66 -18.30
CA GLN A 188 2.45 1.82 -18.43
C GLN A 188 2.81 3.26 -18.07
N LEU A 189 3.83 3.43 -17.23
CA LEU A 189 4.37 4.73 -16.83
C LEU A 189 5.76 4.93 -17.46
N ASP A 190 6.25 6.16 -17.38
CA ASP A 190 7.63 6.50 -17.73
C ASP A 190 8.60 5.83 -16.74
N ASP A 191 9.79 5.45 -17.21
CA ASP A 191 10.80 4.75 -16.40
C ASP A 191 11.33 5.61 -15.23
N SER A 192 11.08 6.92 -15.23
CA SER A 192 11.35 7.81 -14.08
C SER A 192 10.32 7.73 -12.96
N VAL A 193 9.19 7.04 -13.18
CA VAL A 193 8.08 6.95 -12.23
C VAL A 193 8.08 5.59 -11.54
N HIS A 194 8.08 5.61 -10.21
CA HIS A 194 8.16 4.44 -9.34
C HIS A 194 6.85 4.30 -8.56
N PRO A 195 5.81 3.68 -9.15
CA PRO A 195 4.52 3.60 -8.49
C PRO A 195 4.62 2.71 -7.24
N ASP A 196 4.06 3.18 -6.15
CA ASP A 196 4.08 2.52 -4.85
C ASP A 196 2.64 2.28 -4.33
N GLY A 197 2.28 2.68 -3.12
CA GLY A 197 0.95 2.51 -2.54
C GLY A 197 -0.15 3.21 -3.37
N ILE A 198 -1.24 2.50 -3.65
CA ILE A 198 -2.32 2.96 -4.53
C ILE A 198 -3.69 3.08 -3.84
N ALA A 199 -4.54 3.96 -4.37
CA ALA A 199 -5.94 4.10 -4.01
C ALA A 199 -6.83 4.35 -5.23
N LEU A 200 -8.01 3.75 -5.27
CA LEU A 200 -9.00 3.96 -6.33
C LEU A 200 -9.89 5.18 -6.04
N ASP A 201 -10.17 5.97 -7.07
CA ASP A 201 -11.31 6.87 -7.08
C ASP A 201 -12.52 6.28 -7.80
N ALA A 202 -13.69 6.85 -7.50
CA ALA A 202 -14.98 6.41 -8.03
C ALA A 202 -15.15 6.69 -9.54
N ASP A 203 -14.25 7.48 -10.14
CA ASP A 203 -14.25 7.78 -11.57
C ASP A 203 -13.34 6.81 -12.35
N GLY A 204 -12.80 5.77 -11.69
CA GLY A 204 -11.96 4.74 -12.30
C GLY A 204 -10.48 5.13 -12.43
N GLY A 205 -10.04 6.19 -11.75
CA GLY A 205 -8.62 6.55 -11.65
C GLY A 205 -7.93 5.83 -10.49
N VAL A 206 -6.63 5.60 -10.67
CA VAL A 206 -5.73 5.13 -9.61
C VAL A 206 -4.84 6.28 -9.17
N TRP A 207 -4.88 6.61 -7.89
CA TRP A 207 -3.89 7.45 -7.23
C TRP A 207 -2.75 6.59 -6.74
N PHE A 208 -1.51 7.03 -6.91
CA PHE A 208 -0.33 6.33 -6.44
C PHE A 208 0.75 7.29 -5.95
N GLY A 209 1.58 6.86 -5.02
CA GLY A 209 2.81 7.56 -4.64
C GLY A 209 3.95 7.28 -5.64
N ASN A 210 4.65 8.33 -6.09
CA ASN A 210 5.91 8.17 -6.82
C ASN A 210 7.07 8.07 -5.81
N ALA A 211 7.40 6.83 -5.42
CA ALA A 211 8.44 6.56 -4.45
C ALA A 211 9.84 6.77 -5.03
N LEU A 212 10.87 6.60 -4.20
CA LEU A 212 12.29 6.63 -4.58
C LEU A 212 12.74 7.92 -5.32
N THR A 213 11.91 8.96 -5.23
CA THR A 213 12.06 10.23 -5.93
C THR A 213 11.98 11.33 -4.87
N LEU A 214 12.97 12.23 -4.84
CA LEU A 214 13.02 13.34 -3.87
C LEU A 214 12.92 14.72 -4.53
N GLU A 215 13.20 14.77 -5.83
CA GLU A 215 13.28 16.01 -6.60
C GLU A 215 11.89 16.50 -7.01
N SER A 216 11.85 17.45 -7.94
CA SER A 216 10.63 18.11 -8.43
C SER A 216 9.56 17.20 -9.04
N ASP A 217 9.81 15.89 -9.15
CA ASP A 217 8.88 14.88 -9.66
C ASP A 217 8.32 13.98 -8.54
N SER A 218 8.75 14.17 -7.28
CA SER A 218 8.09 13.51 -6.15
C SER A 218 6.66 14.04 -5.97
N GLY A 219 5.76 13.12 -5.64
CA GLY A 219 4.36 13.45 -5.42
C GLY A 219 3.44 12.26 -5.58
N PHE A 220 2.16 12.55 -5.43
CA PHE A 220 1.09 11.61 -5.70
C PHE A 220 0.45 11.94 -7.03
N TYR A 221 0.24 10.92 -7.85
CA TYR A 221 -0.25 11.07 -9.21
C TYR A 221 -1.52 10.29 -9.39
N ARG A 222 -2.41 10.81 -10.22
CA ARG A 222 -3.58 10.08 -10.71
C ARG A 222 -3.32 9.61 -12.13
N VAL A 223 -3.47 8.32 -12.35
CA VAL A 223 -3.42 7.68 -13.66
C VAL A 223 -4.76 7.03 -13.99
N VAL A 224 -5.12 7.04 -15.27
CA VAL A 224 -6.23 6.25 -15.80
C VAL A 224 -5.72 5.08 -16.64
N GLU A 225 -6.60 4.11 -16.90
CA GLU A 225 -6.26 2.95 -17.72
C GLU A 225 -5.63 3.39 -19.06
N GLY A 226 -4.55 2.73 -19.45
CA GLY A 226 -3.72 3.11 -20.59
C GLY A 226 -2.51 4.00 -20.26
N GLY A 227 -2.41 4.54 -19.03
CA GLY A 227 -1.22 5.23 -18.55
C GLY A 227 -1.23 6.75 -18.62
N GLU A 228 -2.36 7.38 -18.95
CA GLU A 228 -2.46 8.85 -18.93
C GLU A 228 -2.48 9.38 -17.50
N ILE A 229 -1.49 10.22 -17.15
CA ILE A 229 -1.45 10.94 -15.88
C ILE A 229 -2.30 12.21 -15.96
N THR A 230 -3.40 12.24 -15.20
CA THR A 230 -4.39 13.32 -15.26
C THR A 230 -4.18 14.37 -14.18
N ASP A 231 -3.65 13.99 -13.03
CA ASP A 231 -3.53 14.85 -11.84
C ASP A 231 -2.25 14.57 -11.06
N ARG A 232 -1.80 15.58 -10.29
CA ARG A 232 -0.65 15.52 -9.40
C ARG A 232 -0.88 16.33 -8.13
N VAL A 233 -0.40 15.80 -7.00
CA VAL A 233 -0.12 16.53 -5.77
C VAL A 233 1.40 16.52 -5.58
N ALA A 234 2.06 17.66 -5.77
CA ALA A 234 3.51 17.76 -5.60
C ALA A 234 3.91 17.64 -4.11
N ILE A 235 4.99 16.91 -3.86
CA ILE A 235 5.60 16.74 -2.54
C ILE A 235 7.10 16.97 -2.70
N ASP A 236 7.65 17.94 -1.97
CA ASP A 236 9.07 18.27 -2.06
C ASP A 236 9.86 17.57 -0.95
N GLY A 237 11.00 16.96 -1.29
CA GLY A 237 11.98 16.47 -0.31
C GLY A 237 11.56 15.24 0.49
N ALA A 238 10.57 14.48 0.02
CA ALA A 238 10.13 13.23 0.65
C ALA A 238 9.74 12.21 -0.42
N TRP A 239 9.91 10.93 -0.13
CA TRP A 239 9.29 9.85 -0.91
C TRP A 239 7.78 9.86 -0.70
N SER A 240 7.04 9.84 -1.80
CA SER A 240 5.59 9.70 -1.79
C SER A 240 5.26 8.22 -1.86
N VAL A 241 4.82 7.65 -0.73
CA VAL A 241 4.83 6.19 -0.56
C VAL A 241 3.43 5.59 -0.69
N THR A 242 2.49 5.97 0.16
CA THR A 242 1.14 5.39 0.14
C THR A 242 0.06 6.45 0.28
N CYS A 243 -1.13 6.18 -0.25
CA CYS A 243 -2.26 7.08 -0.16
C CYS A 243 -3.58 6.33 0.05
N ALA A 244 -4.56 7.03 0.61
CA ALA A 244 -5.92 6.52 0.80
C ALA A 244 -6.93 7.67 0.78
N PHE A 245 -8.10 7.41 0.18
CA PHE A 245 -9.24 8.31 0.35
C PHE A 245 -9.91 8.08 1.70
N GLY A 246 -10.28 9.17 2.37
CA GLY A 246 -10.97 9.13 3.66
C GLY A 246 -11.79 10.39 3.93
N GLY A 247 -12.20 10.55 5.19
CA GLY A 247 -13.23 11.48 5.61
C GLY A 247 -14.64 10.93 5.39
N ASP A 248 -15.64 11.55 6.02
CA ASP A 248 -17.03 11.08 6.01
C ASP A 248 -17.63 11.01 4.58
N ASP A 249 -17.09 11.78 3.63
CA ASP A 249 -17.51 11.81 2.24
C ASP A 249 -16.53 11.14 1.26
N LEU A 250 -15.44 10.56 1.76
CA LEU A 250 -14.32 9.98 1.00
C LEU A 250 -13.67 10.97 0.00
N ARG A 251 -13.67 12.28 0.27
CA ARG A 251 -13.08 13.29 -0.63
C ARG A 251 -11.72 13.81 -0.22
N THR A 252 -11.20 13.37 0.91
CA THR A 252 -9.85 13.73 1.36
C THR A 252 -8.88 12.65 0.94
N LEU A 253 -7.88 12.99 0.14
CA LEU A 253 -6.74 12.11 -0.14
C LEU A 253 -5.71 12.28 0.97
N TYR A 254 -5.50 11.24 1.78
CA TYR A 254 -4.43 11.14 2.76
C TYR A 254 -3.19 10.54 2.10
N MET A 255 -2.01 11.05 2.46
CA MET A 255 -0.75 10.78 1.77
C MET A 255 0.40 10.63 2.78
N ALA A 256 1.10 9.51 2.75
CA ALA A 256 2.30 9.30 3.55
C ALA A 256 3.54 9.82 2.81
N CYS A 257 4.18 10.84 3.39
CA CYS A 257 5.38 11.46 2.83
C CYS A 257 6.56 11.15 3.76
N ASN A 258 7.49 10.30 3.29
CA ASN A 258 8.60 9.79 4.07
C ASN A 258 9.90 10.50 3.67
N VAL A 259 10.48 11.30 4.56
CA VAL A 259 11.76 11.99 4.37
C VAL A 259 12.89 10.99 4.67
N THR A 260 13.42 10.42 3.61
CA THR A 260 14.54 9.46 3.63
C THR A 260 15.19 9.39 2.25
N THR A 261 16.40 8.87 2.19
CA THR A 261 17.06 8.33 0.99
C THR A 261 17.13 6.81 1.07
N LEU A 262 17.61 6.14 0.01
CA LEU A 262 17.82 4.68 0.04
C LEU A 262 18.90 4.28 1.07
N GLU A 263 19.97 5.07 1.17
CA GLU A 263 21.02 4.87 2.18
C GLU A 263 20.46 5.05 3.60
N GLU A 264 19.74 6.14 3.86
CA GLU A 264 19.12 6.38 5.15
C GLU A 264 18.06 5.33 5.51
N PHE A 265 17.28 4.87 4.53
CA PHE A 265 16.30 3.81 4.72
C PHE A 265 16.97 2.50 5.20
N HIS A 266 18.08 2.10 4.58
CA HIS A 266 18.85 0.93 5.04
C HIS A 266 19.42 1.10 6.45
N ASP A 267 19.79 2.33 6.81
CA ASP A 267 20.26 2.68 8.15
C ASP A 267 19.14 2.82 9.20
N GLY A 268 17.87 2.65 8.82
CA GLY A 268 16.72 2.85 9.70
C GLY A 268 16.43 4.31 10.04
N LYS A 269 16.89 5.25 9.22
CA LYS A 269 16.72 6.69 9.41
C LYS A 269 15.62 7.20 8.49
N SER A 270 14.49 7.55 9.07
CA SER A 270 13.40 8.20 8.34
C SER A 270 12.56 9.05 9.29
N THR A 271 11.97 10.11 8.75
CA THR A 271 10.85 10.80 9.40
C THR A 271 9.69 10.88 8.44
N SER A 272 8.46 10.90 8.96
CA SER A 272 7.28 10.86 8.13
C SER A 272 6.20 11.83 8.59
N VAL A 273 5.47 12.34 7.61
CA VAL A 273 4.27 13.14 7.79
C VAL A 273 3.12 12.53 7.02
N VAL A 274 1.92 12.64 7.58
CA VAL A 274 0.70 12.48 6.80
C VAL A 274 0.32 13.85 6.26
N ALA A 275 0.17 13.95 4.95
CA ALA A 275 -0.40 15.12 4.28
C ALA A 275 -1.82 14.80 3.80
N THR A 276 -2.62 15.84 3.58
CA THR A 276 -3.96 15.74 2.98
C THR A 276 -4.09 16.67 1.79
N ALA A 277 -4.92 16.29 0.82
CA ALA A 277 -5.34 17.15 -0.29
C ALA A 277 -6.82 16.92 -0.63
N ASN A 278 -7.50 17.97 -1.07
CA ASN A 278 -8.77 17.85 -1.78
C ASN A 278 -8.47 17.88 -3.28
N VAL A 279 -8.64 16.74 -3.94
CA VAL A 279 -8.25 16.54 -5.34
C VAL A 279 -9.43 16.62 -6.31
N GLY A 280 -10.62 16.97 -5.82
CA GLY A 280 -11.84 17.06 -6.62
C GLY A 280 -12.51 15.72 -6.96
N TYR A 281 -11.92 14.60 -6.55
CA TYR A 281 -12.46 13.25 -6.72
C TYR A 281 -13.03 12.70 -5.41
N LYS A 282 -13.74 11.58 -5.51
CA LYS A 282 -14.22 10.79 -4.37
C LYS A 282 -13.57 9.41 -4.45
N GLY A 283 -13.09 8.89 -3.33
CA GLY A 283 -12.57 7.52 -3.25
C GLY A 283 -13.62 6.48 -3.59
N SER A 284 -13.17 5.37 -4.18
CA SER A 284 -13.97 4.14 -4.20
C SER A 284 -14.09 3.62 -2.76
N PRO A 285 -15.28 3.22 -2.31
CA PRO A 285 -15.41 2.50 -1.05
C PRO A 285 -14.52 1.25 -1.05
N ALA A 286 -13.97 0.90 0.10
CA ALA A 286 -13.33 -0.40 0.29
C ALA A 286 -14.37 -1.51 0.01
N MET A 287 -13.93 -2.59 -0.64
CA MET A 287 -14.75 -3.78 -0.90
C MET A 287 -14.73 -4.76 0.26
#